data_AF-A0A2Z3YRM8-F1
#
_entry.id   AF-A0A2Z3YRM8-F1
#
_cell.length_a   1.000
_cell.length_b   1.000
_cell.length_c   1.000
_cell.angle_alpha   90.00
_cell.angle_beta   90.00
_cell.angle_gamma   90.00
#
_symmetry.space_group_name_H-M   'P 1'
#
loop_
_entity.id
_entity.type
_entity.pdbx_description
1 polymer ?
#
loop_
_entity_poly.entity_id
_entity_poly.type
_entity_poly.pdbx_seq_one_letter_code
_entity_poly.pdbx_strand_id
1 'polypeptide(L)'
;MVSSRASHRPESWWRERCGVLLEDGDWHGLYRAAMSWRGDGGAVLPEAWLMDACSALLHRRPKTAVHCCDMALHLWIRRPGDRGIIHFVRGLVVADHVCDPRRAVEDLERAADGPAWLRADAQRELSRVAGEAARSRVRTPRVQPPPAYDAAYTDLVTGRGSGGRSAGRSGGGSGGSSGPGPDVPDTLPADGTRPELWDPVTELLHRS
;
A
#
# COMPACT_ATOMS: atom_id res chain seq x y z
N MET A 1 -6.97 10.19 33.51
CA MET A 1 -7.35 10.39 32.10
C MET A 1 -7.46 9.02 31.46
N VAL A 2 -8.59 8.74 30.82
CA VAL A 2 -8.97 7.40 30.34
C VAL A 2 -7.97 6.92 29.31
N SER A 3 -7.22 5.87 29.64
CA SER A 3 -6.43 5.10 28.69
C SER A 3 -7.42 4.33 27.83
N SER A 4 -7.81 4.92 26.69
CA SER A 4 -8.57 4.22 25.67
C SER A 4 -7.66 3.12 25.14
N ARG A 5 -7.85 1.88 25.59
CA ARG A 5 -7.38 0.71 24.86
C ARG A 5 -7.92 0.89 23.44
N ALA A 6 -7.05 1.24 22.49
CA ALA A 6 -7.42 1.20 21.08
C ALA A 6 -7.94 -0.21 20.83
N SER A 7 -9.22 -0.32 20.49
CA SER A 7 -9.81 -1.62 20.23
C SER A 7 -9.26 -2.07 18.90
N HIS A 8 -8.13 -2.79 18.90
CA HIS A 8 -7.56 -3.38 17.69
C HIS A 8 -8.56 -4.37 17.11
N ARG A 9 -9.20 -3.97 16.01
CA ARG A 9 -10.07 -4.86 15.26
C ARG A 9 -9.20 -5.89 14.54
N PRO A 10 -9.60 -7.18 14.52
CA PRO A 10 -8.88 -8.17 13.72
C PRO A 10 -8.96 -7.82 12.23
N GLU A 11 -7.96 -8.25 11.45
CA GLU A 11 -7.90 -8.00 10.00
C GLU A 11 -9.16 -8.46 9.26
N SER A 12 -9.74 -9.60 9.65
CA SER A 12 -10.98 -10.12 9.06
C SER A 12 -12.16 -9.16 9.19
N TRP A 13 -12.27 -8.42 10.30
CA TRP A 13 -13.31 -7.41 10.49
C TRP A 13 -13.14 -6.25 9.50
N TRP A 14 -11.90 -5.80 9.29
CA TRP A 14 -11.61 -4.77 8.30
C TRP A 14 -11.90 -5.23 6.88
N ARG A 15 -11.55 -6.48 6.55
CA ARG A 15 -11.83 -7.08 5.24
C ARG A 15 -13.32 -7.12 4.95
N GLU A 16 -14.11 -7.68 5.87
CA GLU A 16 -15.58 -7.72 5.75
C GLU A 16 -16.15 -6.32 5.57
N ARG A 17 -15.73 -5.37 6.42
CA ARG A 17 -16.22 -3.99 6.34
C ARG A 17 -15.88 -3.32 5.01
N CYS A 18 -14.66 -3.49 4.51
CA CYS A 18 -14.23 -2.89 3.25
C CYS A 18 -14.87 -3.58 2.03
N GLY A 19 -15.12 -4.89 2.10
CA GLY A 19 -15.85 -5.63 1.07
C GLY A 19 -17.24 -5.05 0.83
N VAL A 20 -18.03 -4.86 1.89
CA VAL A 20 -19.36 -4.22 1.80
C VAL A 20 -19.27 -2.82 1.18
N LEU A 21 -18.29 -2.01 1.61
CA LEU A 21 -18.12 -0.64 1.11
C LEU A 21 -17.71 -0.59 -0.38
N LEU A 22 -16.94 -1.58 -0.84
CA LEU A 22 -16.58 -1.72 -2.26
C LEU A 22 -17.81 -2.09 -3.10
N GLU A 23 -18.61 -3.04 -2.63
CA GLU A 23 -19.85 -3.46 -3.30
C GLU A 23 -20.85 -2.29 -3.41
N ASP A 24 -20.98 -1.49 -2.35
CA ASP A 24 -21.83 -0.30 -2.32
C ASP A 24 -21.29 0.88 -3.15
N GLY A 25 -20.02 0.84 -3.57
CA GLY A 25 -19.34 1.96 -4.21
C GLY A 25 -19.18 3.19 -3.29
N ASP A 26 -19.23 3.01 -1.97
CA ASP A 26 -19.08 4.09 -0.98
C ASP A 26 -17.62 4.49 -0.82
N TRP A 27 -17.16 5.38 -1.72
CA TRP A 27 -15.79 5.89 -1.70
C TRP A 27 -15.42 6.53 -0.35
N HIS A 28 -16.33 7.27 0.29
CA HIS A 28 -16.02 8.00 1.52
C HIS A 28 -15.96 7.07 2.74
N GLY A 29 -16.90 6.12 2.83
CA GLY A 29 -16.84 5.05 3.81
C GLY A 29 -15.57 4.22 3.68
N LEU A 30 -15.19 3.86 2.45
CA LEU A 30 -13.98 3.08 2.18
C LEU A 30 -12.71 3.84 2.55
N TYR A 31 -12.62 5.14 2.23
CA TYR A 31 -11.53 6.01 2.71
C TYR A 31 -11.38 5.98 4.23
N ARG A 32 -12.48 6.19 4.96
CA ARG A 32 -12.46 6.20 6.43
C ARG A 32 -12.06 4.85 6.99
N ALA A 33 -12.59 3.76 6.44
CA ALA A 33 -12.24 2.40 6.85
C ALA A 33 -10.75 2.10 6.62
N ALA A 34 -10.21 2.44 5.45
CA ALA A 34 -8.80 2.24 5.13
C ALA A 34 -7.87 3.04 6.07
N MET A 35 -8.19 4.31 6.34
CA MET A 35 -7.45 5.15 7.28
C MET A 35 -7.44 4.54 8.69
N SER A 36 -8.59 4.08 9.18
CA SER A 36 -8.69 3.45 10.50
C SER A 36 -7.98 2.10 10.56
N TRP A 37 -8.08 1.27 9.51
CA TRP A 37 -7.34 0.00 9.43
C TRP A 37 -5.83 0.23 9.53
N ARG A 38 -5.30 1.25 8.84
CA ARG A 38 -3.89 1.60 8.97
C ARG A 38 -3.51 2.05 10.38
N GLY A 39 -4.39 2.80 11.05
CA GLY A 39 -4.21 3.19 12.45
C GLY A 39 -4.20 2.00 13.41
N ASP A 40 -4.95 0.94 13.09
CA ASP A 40 -5.02 -0.33 13.82
C ASP A 40 -3.88 -1.31 13.46
N GLY A 41 -2.81 -0.84 12.81
CA GLY A 41 -1.64 -1.65 12.47
C GLY A 41 -1.64 -2.24 11.06
N GLY A 42 -2.73 -2.09 10.31
CA GLY A 42 -2.84 -2.56 8.92
C GLY A 42 -1.95 -1.83 7.91
N ALA A 43 -1.24 -0.78 8.33
CA ALA A 43 -0.39 0.01 7.44
C ALA A 43 0.73 -0.82 6.80
N VAL A 44 1.19 -1.89 7.44
CA VAL A 44 2.22 -2.80 6.89
C VAL A 44 1.66 -3.86 5.93
N LEU A 45 0.34 -3.87 5.70
CA LEU A 45 -0.35 -4.83 4.83
C LEU A 45 -0.76 -4.15 3.50
N PRO A 46 -0.58 -4.82 2.34
CA PRO A 46 -1.04 -4.28 1.06
C PRO A 46 -2.53 -3.91 1.05
N GLU A 47 -3.38 -4.75 1.64
CA GLU A 47 -4.85 -4.61 1.63
C GLU A 47 -5.33 -3.23 2.07
N ALA A 48 -4.81 -2.71 3.19
CA ALA A 48 -5.23 -1.42 3.73
C ALA A 48 -4.89 -0.25 2.79
N TRP A 49 -3.83 -0.38 1.97
CA TRP A 49 -3.47 0.60 0.95
C TRP A 49 -4.28 0.43 -0.34
N LEU A 50 -4.57 -0.82 -0.72
CA LEU A 50 -5.43 -1.11 -1.86
C LEU A 50 -6.84 -0.54 -1.66
N MET A 51 -7.38 -0.58 -0.44
CA MET A 51 -8.70 0.01 -0.14
C MET A 51 -8.71 1.53 -0.31
N ASP A 52 -7.62 2.20 0.06
CA ASP A 52 -7.48 3.65 -0.13
C ASP A 52 -7.33 4.02 -1.61
N ALA A 53 -6.58 3.23 -2.37
CA ALA A 53 -6.48 3.38 -3.82
C ALA A 53 -7.85 3.16 -4.50
N CYS A 54 -8.60 2.13 -4.10
CA CYS A 54 -9.96 1.86 -4.59
C CYS A 54 -10.92 3.01 -4.27
N SER A 55 -10.89 3.51 -3.03
CA SER A 55 -11.64 4.70 -2.63
C SER A 55 -11.36 5.89 -3.54
N ALA A 56 -10.07 6.16 -3.81
CA ALA A 56 -9.68 7.24 -4.71
C ALA A 56 -10.19 7.03 -6.15
N LEU A 57 -10.20 5.80 -6.66
CA LEU A 57 -10.74 5.47 -7.98
C LEU A 57 -12.26 5.63 -8.04
N LEU A 58 -12.99 5.14 -7.05
CA LEU A 58 -14.45 5.35 -6.92
C LEU A 58 -14.78 6.84 -6.88
N HIS A 59 -13.94 7.65 -6.23
CA HIS A 59 -14.04 9.11 -6.21
C HIS A 59 -13.48 9.79 -7.47
N ARG A 60 -13.10 9.04 -8.51
CA ARG A 60 -12.56 9.56 -9.79
C ARG A 60 -11.29 10.41 -9.62
N ARG A 61 -10.42 10.02 -8.68
CA ARG A 61 -9.13 10.65 -8.37
C ARG A 61 -7.96 9.70 -8.64
N PRO A 62 -7.64 9.38 -9.91
CA PRO A 62 -6.62 8.38 -10.22
C PRO A 62 -5.21 8.78 -9.77
N LYS A 63 -4.86 10.07 -9.81
CA LYS A 63 -3.58 10.54 -9.25
C LYS A 63 -3.48 10.36 -7.74
N THR A 64 -4.61 10.43 -7.02
CA THR A 64 -4.66 10.14 -5.60
C THR A 64 -4.49 8.64 -5.36
N ALA A 65 -5.07 7.78 -6.19
CA ALA A 65 -4.85 6.33 -6.10
C ALA A 65 -3.37 5.96 -6.32
N VAL A 66 -2.69 6.60 -7.28
CA VAL A 66 -1.22 6.48 -7.45
C VAL A 66 -0.50 6.94 -6.20
N HIS A 67 -0.87 8.09 -5.62
CA HIS A 67 -0.26 8.59 -4.40
C HIS A 67 -0.41 7.63 -3.21
N CYS A 68 -1.57 6.98 -3.05
CA CYS A 68 -1.76 5.94 -2.03
C CYS A 68 -0.78 4.77 -2.24
N CYS A 69 -0.59 4.32 -3.49
CA CYS A 69 0.38 3.28 -3.82
C CYS A 69 1.83 3.75 -3.54
N ASP A 70 2.16 4.99 -3.89
CA ASP A 70 3.48 5.58 -3.64
C ASP A 70 3.79 5.63 -2.14
N MET A 71 2.82 6.03 -1.31
CA MET A 71 2.96 6.03 0.15
C MET A 71 3.20 4.62 0.69
N ALA A 72 2.45 3.63 0.20
CA ALA A 72 2.64 2.23 0.57
C ALA A 72 4.06 1.76 0.22
N LEU A 73 4.51 1.99 -1.02
CA LEU A 73 5.83 1.58 -1.52
C LEU A 73 6.97 2.32 -0.83
N HIS A 74 6.81 3.60 -0.53
CA HIS A 74 7.88 4.40 0.02
C HIS A 74 8.14 4.08 1.50
N LEU A 75 7.08 3.89 2.29
CA LEU A 75 7.16 3.92 3.75
C LEU A 75 6.76 2.64 4.47
N TRP A 76 5.86 1.84 3.89
CA TRP A 76 5.14 0.86 4.71
C TRP A 76 5.36 -0.59 4.26
N ILE A 77 5.33 -0.83 2.95
CA ILE A 77 5.41 -2.17 2.39
C ILE A 77 6.86 -2.51 2.05
N ARG A 78 7.47 -3.26 2.97
CA ARG A 78 8.88 -3.64 2.93
C ARG A 78 9.14 -4.89 2.09
N ARG A 79 8.23 -5.87 2.18
CA ARG A 79 8.49 -7.23 1.73
C ARG A 79 8.37 -7.33 0.20
N PRO A 80 9.33 -7.94 -0.50
CA PRO A 80 9.36 -7.93 -1.97
C PRO A 80 8.08 -8.48 -2.63
N GLY A 81 7.51 -9.57 -2.10
CA GLY A 81 6.27 -10.14 -2.63
C GLY A 81 5.10 -9.17 -2.51
N ASP A 82 4.90 -8.60 -1.33
CA ASP A 82 3.86 -7.59 -1.09
C ASP A 82 4.04 -6.33 -1.95
N ARG A 83 5.28 -5.90 -2.17
CA ARG A 83 5.59 -4.78 -3.06
C ARG A 83 5.17 -5.08 -4.50
N GLY A 84 5.36 -6.31 -4.97
CA GLY A 84 4.91 -6.76 -6.29
C GLY A 84 3.40 -6.55 -6.49
N ILE A 85 2.61 -6.77 -5.44
CA ILE A 85 1.15 -6.53 -5.44
C ILE A 85 0.84 -5.04 -5.64
N ILE A 86 1.51 -4.16 -4.89
CA ILE A 86 1.29 -2.71 -5.01
C ILE A 86 1.76 -2.19 -6.36
N HIS A 87 2.90 -2.68 -6.87
CA HIS A 87 3.38 -2.34 -8.21
C HIS A 87 2.37 -2.75 -9.28
N PHE A 88 1.78 -3.95 -9.21
CA PHE A 88 0.76 -4.37 -10.17
C PHE A 88 -0.42 -3.39 -10.23
N VAL A 89 -1.00 -3.06 -9.07
CA VAL A 89 -2.14 -2.15 -8.99
C VAL A 89 -1.77 -0.75 -9.44
N ARG A 90 -0.62 -0.22 -9.00
CA ARG A 90 -0.12 1.08 -9.46
C ARG A 90 0.06 1.10 -10.97
N GLY A 91 0.63 0.06 -11.56
CA GLY A 91 0.82 -0.08 -13.00
C GLY A 91 -0.50 0.02 -13.76
N LEU A 92 -1.54 -0.71 -13.34
CA LEU A 92 -2.87 -0.63 -13.94
C LEU A 92 -3.51 0.76 -13.79
N VAL A 93 -3.43 1.36 -12.61
CA VAL A 93 -3.92 2.74 -12.39
C VAL A 93 -3.23 3.73 -13.32
N VAL A 94 -1.91 3.63 -13.46
CA VAL A 94 -1.12 4.54 -14.30
C VAL A 94 -1.41 4.33 -15.79
N ALA A 95 -1.53 3.09 -16.24
CA ALA A 95 -1.84 2.76 -17.64
C ALA A 95 -3.25 3.21 -18.01
N ASP A 96 -4.26 2.73 -17.28
CA ASP A 96 -5.64 2.79 -17.72
C ASP A 96 -6.35 4.07 -17.24
N HIS A 97 -6.01 4.57 -16.05
CA HIS A 97 -6.73 5.70 -15.42
C HIS A 97 -5.99 7.03 -15.53
N VAL A 98 -4.67 7.01 -15.53
CA VAL A 98 -3.84 8.22 -15.76
C VAL A 98 -3.49 8.39 -17.26
N CYS A 99 -3.65 7.32 -18.04
CA CYS A 99 -3.26 7.23 -19.45
C CYS A 99 -1.77 7.50 -19.68
N ASP A 100 -0.90 6.88 -18.89
CA ASP A 100 0.57 6.93 -19.05
C ASP A 100 1.18 5.50 -19.13
N PRO A 101 0.89 4.74 -20.20
CA PRO A 101 1.34 3.37 -20.33
C PRO A 101 2.87 3.23 -20.33
N ARG A 102 3.60 4.25 -20.79
CA ARG A 102 5.08 4.26 -20.76
C ARG A 102 5.62 4.21 -19.33
N ARG A 103 4.96 4.90 -18.40
CA ARG A 103 5.35 4.86 -17.00
C ARG A 103 4.89 3.59 -16.29
N ALA A 104 3.74 3.04 -16.69
CA ALA A 104 3.19 1.82 -16.11
C ALA A 104 4.04 0.56 -16.39
N VAL A 105 4.79 0.50 -17.50
CA VAL A 105 5.66 -0.66 -17.82
C VAL A 105 6.60 -0.99 -16.67
N GLU A 106 7.27 0.02 -16.10
CA GLU A 106 8.25 -0.16 -15.02
C GLU A 106 7.66 -0.77 -13.74
N ASP A 107 6.37 -0.53 -13.50
CA ASP A 107 5.63 -1.14 -12.39
C ASP A 107 5.25 -2.59 -12.70
N LEU A 108 4.75 -2.85 -13.92
CA LEU A 108 4.31 -4.19 -14.31
C LEU A 108 5.49 -5.17 -14.49
N GLU A 109 6.67 -4.69 -14.88
CA GLU A 109 7.91 -5.46 -14.84
C GLU A 109 8.24 -5.92 -13.41
N ARG A 110 8.21 -5.00 -12.44
CA ARG A 110 8.43 -5.35 -11.02
C ARG A 110 7.36 -6.29 -10.46
N ALA A 111 6.12 -6.14 -10.91
CA ALA A 111 5.04 -7.04 -10.53
C ALA A 111 5.22 -8.44 -11.10
N ALA A 112 5.79 -8.58 -12.30
CA ALA A 112 6.04 -9.87 -12.95
C ALA A 112 7.08 -10.72 -12.19
N ASP A 113 8.00 -10.07 -11.47
CA ASP A 113 8.95 -10.72 -10.55
C ASP A 113 8.34 -11.01 -9.16
N GLY A 114 7.08 -10.62 -8.95
CA GLY A 114 6.36 -10.73 -7.69
C GLY A 114 5.90 -12.16 -7.33
N PRO A 115 4.87 -12.26 -6.47
CA PRO A 115 4.35 -13.53 -5.98
C PRO A 115 3.89 -14.46 -7.09
N ALA A 116 4.11 -15.77 -6.94
CA ALA A 116 3.84 -16.77 -7.98
C ALA A 116 2.42 -16.73 -8.55
N TRP A 117 1.42 -16.49 -7.68
CA TRP A 117 0.02 -16.40 -8.09
C TRP A 117 -0.30 -15.19 -8.98
N LEU A 118 0.50 -14.12 -8.89
CA LEU A 118 0.29 -12.86 -9.62
C LEU A 118 1.03 -12.82 -10.97
N ARG A 119 2.10 -13.62 -11.14
CA ARG A 119 3.01 -13.49 -12.28
C ARG A 119 2.34 -13.60 -13.64
N ALA A 120 1.42 -14.55 -13.80
CA ALA A 120 0.72 -14.76 -15.08
C ALA A 120 -0.12 -13.54 -15.46
N ASP A 121 -0.82 -12.94 -14.49
CA ASP A 121 -1.60 -11.73 -14.69
C ASP A 121 -0.69 -10.53 -14.97
N ALA A 122 0.37 -10.36 -14.17
CA ALA A 122 1.36 -9.30 -14.37
C ALA A 122 2.02 -9.36 -15.76
N GLN A 123 2.40 -10.54 -16.24
CA GLN A 123 2.98 -10.73 -17.57
C GLN A 123 1.99 -10.42 -18.70
N ARG A 124 0.73 -10.81 -18.54
CA ARG A 124 -0.33 -10.49 -19.51
C ARG A 124 -0.52 -8.98 -19.62
N GLU A 125 -0.68 -8.31 -18.48
CA GLU A 125 -0.87 -6.86 -18.44
C GLU A 125 0.39 -6.11 -18.91
N LEU A 126 1.59 -6.56 -18.53
CA LEU A 126 2.85 -6.03 -19.04
C LEU A 126 2.90 -6.10 -20.57
N SER A 127 2.54 -7.24 -21.16
CA SER A 127 2.53 -7.42 -22.62
C SER A 127 1.54 -6.46 -23.30
N ARG A 128 0.33 -6.29 -22.75
CA ARG A 128 -0.67 -5.34 -23.24
C ARG A 128 -0.14 -3.91 -23.18
N VAL A 129 0.28 -3.47 -21.99
CA VAL A 129 0.69 -2.09 -21.70
C VAL A 129 1.98 -1.73 -22.43
N ALA A 130 2.92 -2.65 -22.61
CA ALA A 130 4.12 -2.42 -23.43
C ALA A 130 3.75 -2.13 -24.90
N GLY A 131 2.76 -2.85 -25.45
CA GLY A 131 2.23 -2.58 -26.79
C GLY A 131 1.59 -1.19 -26.90
N GLU A 132 0.89 -0.74 -25.87
CA GLU A 132 0.32 0.61 -25.80
C GLU A 132 1.42 1.69 -25.62
N ALA A 133 2.41 1.43 -24.78
CA ALA A 133 3.55 2.32 -24.53
C ALA A 133 4.34 2.60 -25.82
N ALA A 134 4.55 1.56 -26.65
CA ALA A 134 5.22 1.67 -27.94
C ALA A 134 4.46 2.58 -28.92
N ARG A 135 3.13 2.60 -28.87
CA ARG A 135 2.27 3.45 -29.71
C ARG A 135 1.96 4.81 -29.09
N SER A 136 2.22 4.99 -27.80
CA SER A 136 1.88 6.20 -27.06
C SER A 136 2.63 7.42 -27.61
N ARG A 137 1.91 8.53 -27.74
CA ARG A 137 2.45 9.84 -28.13
C ARG A 137 2.75 10.74 -26.92
N VAL A 138 2.52 10.26 -25.70
CA VAL A 138 2.80 11.02 -24.47
C VAL A 138 4.31 11.27 -24.36
N ARG A 139 4.70 12.55 -24.33
CA ARG A 139 6.11 12.97 -24.25
C ARG A 139 6.54 13.33 -22.84
N THR A 140 5.63 13.88 -22.05
CA THR A 140 5.88 14.28 -20.67
C THR A 140 5.23 13.26 -19.73
N PRO A 141 6.01 12.62 -18.83
CA PRO A 141 5.44 11.72 -17.84
C PRO A 141 4.37 12.43 -17.00
N ARG A 142 3.25 11.75 -16.78
CA ARG A 142 2.12 12.28 -16.00
C ARG A 142 2.23 11.98 -14.52
N VAL A 143 3.07 11.00 -14.17
CA VAL A 143 3.43 10.62 -12.80
C VAL A 143 4.92 10.35 -12.69
N GLN A 144 5.42 10.39 -11.45
CA GLN A 144 6.81 10.08 -11.14
C GLN A 144 7.07 8.56 -11.21
N PRO A 145 8.33 8.11 -11.34
CA PRO A 145 8.67 6.71 -11.16
C PRO A 145 8.17 6.21 -9.80
N PRO A 146 7.89 4.90 -9.65
CA PRO A 146 7.52 4.37 -8.35
C PRO A 146 8.67 4.58 -7.34
N PRO A 147 8.36 5.00 -6.10
CA PRO A 147 9.40 5.27 -5.11
C PRO A 147 10.07 3.98 -4.63
N ALA A 148 11.38 4.08 -4.38
CA ALA A 148 12.10 3.07 -3.62
C ALA A 148 11.66 3.10 -2.14
N TYR A 149 11.78 1.96 -1.47
CA TYR A 149 11.60 1.89 -0.03
C TYR A 149 12.71 2.67 0.68
N ASP A 150 12.35 3.59 1.57
CA ASP A 150 13.30 4.36 2.37
C ASP A 150 13.23 3.95 3.83
N ALA A 151 14.14 3.07 4.25
CA ALA A 151 14.21 2.59 5.62
C ALA A 151 14.51 3.73 6.62
N ALA A 152 15.39 4.66 6.26
CA ALA A 152 15.83 5.73 7.15
C ALA A 152 14.71 6.74 7.41
N TYR A 153 13.99 7.14 6.36
CA TYR A 153 12.84 8.01 6.50
C TYR A 153 11.66 7.32 7.20
N THR A 154 11.43 6.03 6.93
CA THR A 154 10.44 5.23 7.66
C THR A 154 10.73 5.18 9.16
N ASP A 155 11.98 4.96 9.56
CA ASP A 155 12.37 4.92 10.98
C ASP A 155 12.18 6.28 11.66
N LEU A 156 12.40 7.39 10.93
CA LEU A 156 12.11 8.74 11.42
C LEU A 156 10.61 8.98 11.63
N VAL A 157 9.77 8.60 10.66
CA VAL A 157 8.32 8.82 10.69
C VAL A 157 7.62 7.91 11.71
N THR A 158 8.10 6.69 11.88
CA THR A 158 7.53 5.71 12.83
C THR A 158 8.12 5.83 14.24
N GLY A 159 9.05 6.77 14.46
CA GLY A 159 9.66 7.02 15.77
C GLY A 159 10.71 5.98 16.20
N ARG A 160 11.11 5.05 15.33
CA ARG A 160 12.17 4.06 15.59
C ARG A 160 13.59 4.64 15.51
N GLY A 161 13.77 5.77 14.81
CA GLY A 161 15.07 6.41 14.59
C GLY A 161 15.60 7.31 15.73
N SER A 162 14.82 7.51 16.80
CA SER A 162 15.18 8.44 17.89
C SER A 162 15.79 7.72 19.10
N GLY A 163 16.79 6.86 18.87
CA GLY A 163 17.54 6.16 19.93
C GLY A 163 18.93 6.71 20.23
N GLY A 164 19.30 7.89 19.71
CA GLY A 164 20.73 8.26 19.62
C GLY A 164 21.09 9.73 19.78
N ARG A 165 20.48 10.47 20.71
CA ARG A 165 21.11 11.69 21.28
C ARG A 165 20.69 11.87 22.74
N SER A 166 21.56 11.47 23.66
CA SER A 166 21.65 12.12 24.97
C SER A 166 23.14 12.28 25.30
N ALA A 167 23.62 13.51 25.16
CA ALA A 167 24.83 13.96 25.82
C ALA A 167 24.41 14.50 27.20
N GLY A 168 25.01 13.98 28.27
CA GLY A 168 25.10 14.70 29.55
C GLY A 168 24.69 13.92 30.80
N ARG A 169 25.70 13.63 31.61
CA ARG A 169 25.68 13.49 33.09
C ARG A 169 25.09 12.22 33.69
N SER A 170 26.03 11.40 34.14
CA SER A 170 26.04 10.67 35.42
C SER A 170 24.95 11.07 36.43
N GLY A 171 24.04 10.13 36.65
CA GLY A 171 23.12 10.07 37.78
C GLY A 171 22.45 8.69 37.78
N GLY A 172 22.76 7.87 38.78
CA GLY A 172 22.27 6.49 38.88
C GLY A 172 20.75 6.40 38.99
N GLY A 173 20.17 5.34 38.41
CA GLY A 173 18.74 5.07 38.49
C GLY A 173 18.34 3.84 37.69
N SER A 174 18.06 2.76 38.40
CA SER A 174 17.63 1.43 37.98
C SER A 174 16.38 1.40 37.08
N GLY A 175 16.31 0.38 36.21
CA GLY A 175 15.03 -0.16 35.73
C GLY A 175 14.69 0.15 34.27
N GLY A 176 15.17 -0.69 33.35
CA GLY A 176 14.74 -0.69 31.96
C GLY A 176 13.25 -1.04 31.85
N SER A 177 12.51 -0.14 31.20
CA SER A 177 11.17 -0.41 30.66
C SER A 177 11.15 0.11 29.23
N SER A 178 11.61 -0.75 28.32
CA SER A 178 11.34 -0.60 26.88
C SER A 178 9.82 -0.65 26.69
N GLY A 179 9.19 0.50 26.45
CA GLY A 179 7.78 0.55 26.08
C GLY A 179 7.55 -0.23 24.78
N PRO A 180 6.41 -0.91 24.61
CA PRO A 180 6.14 -1.67 23.42
C PRO A 180 6.04 -0.70 22.24
N GLY A 181 6.77 -0.99 21.16
CA GLY A 181 6.49 -0.38 19.87
C GLY A 181 5.05 -0.71 19.43
N PRO A 182 4.52 -0.08 18.37
CA PRO A 182 3.21 -0.44 17.86
C PRO A 182 3.16 -1.96 17.64
N ASP A 183 2.15 -2.61 18.25
CA ASP A 183 1.90 -4.03 18.15
C ASP A 183 1.86 -4.40 16.66
N VAL A 184 2.95 -5.02 16.18
CA VAL A 184 2.94 -5.70 14.90
C VAL A 184 1.95 -6.86 15.08
N PRO A 185 0.98 -7.09 14.16
CA PRO A 185 0.06 -8.22 14.28
C PRO A 185 0.82 -9.50 14.61
N ASP A 186 0.31 -10.28 15.57
CA ASP A 186 1.01 -11.43 16.19
C ASP A 186 1.57 -12.45 15.19
N THR A 187 1.12 -12.46 13.93
CA THR A 187 1.91 -12.91 12.78
C THR A 187 1.40 -12.23 11.51
N LEU A 188 2.28 -11.54 10.76
CA LEU A 188 1.91 -11.08 9.41
C LEU A 188 1.68 -12.30 8.51
N PRO A 189 0.75 -12.24 7.54
CA PRO A 189 0.62 -13.26 6.49
C PRO A 189 1.96 -13.48 5.78
N ALA A 190 2.19 -14.62 5.14
CA ALA A 190 3.42 -14.86 4.39
C ALA A 190 3.65 -13.77 3.32
N ASP A 191 4.92 -13.44 3.02
CA ASP A 191 5.25 -12.43 2.01
C ASP A 191 4.59 -12.77 0.67
N GLY A 192 3.86 -11.80 0.11
CA GLY A 192 3.20 -11.96 -1.16
C GLY A 192 1.99 -12.89 -1.10
N THR A 193 1.40 -13.11 0.07
CA THR A 193 0.10 -13.81 0.16
C THR A 193 -0.94 -13.02 -0.62
N ARG A 194 -1.78 -13.73 -1.38
CA ARG A 194 -2.87 -13.10 -2.14
C ARG A 194 -3.83 -12.42 -1.16
N PRO A 195 -4.08 -11.10 -1.30
CA PRO A 195 -5.08 -10.40 -0.51
C PRO A 195 -6.47 -11.05 -0.63
N GLU A 196 -7.22 -11.14 0.46
CA GLU A 196 -8.59 -11.68 0.42
C GLU A 196 -9.51 -10.78 -0.41
N LEU A 197 -9.27 -9.46 -0.37
CA LEU A 197 -10.00 -8.47 -1.18
C LEU A 197 -9.42 -8.29 -2.60
N TRP A 198 -8.57 -9.21 -3.08
CA TRP A 198 -7.92 -9.07 -4.39
C TRP A 198 -8.91 -9.01 -5.56
N ASP A 199 -9.90 -9.89 -5.55
CA ASP A 199 -10.87 -10.00 -6.65
C ASP A 199 -11.70 -8.72 -6.83
N PRO A 200 -12.36 -8.19 -5.79
CA PRO A 200 -13.11 -6.94 -5.94
C PRO A 200 -12.22 -5.74 -6.29
N VAL A 201 -10.95 -5.72 -5.84
CA VAL A 201 -9.97 -4.68 -6.24
C VAL A 201 -9.72 -4.73 -7.75
N THR A 202 -9.40 -5.91 -8.28
CA THR A 202 -9.11 -6.06 -9.73
C THR A 202 -10.34 -5.85 -10.61
N GLU A 203 -11.52 -6.24 -10.15
CA GLU A 203 -12.78 -5.95 -10.82
C GLU A 203 -13.04 -4.44 -10.91
N LEU A 204 -12.81 -3.69 -9.84
CA LEU A 204 -12.94 -2.24 -9.83
C LEU A 204 -11.94 -1.57 -10.79
N LEU A 205 -10.69 -2.03 -10.80
CA LEU A 205 -9.62 -1.48 -11.66
C LEU A 205 -9.96 -1.58 -13.15
N HIS A 206 -10.61 -2.67 -13.57
CA HIS A 206 -11.01 -2.87 -14.97
C HIS A 206 -12.33 -2.22 -15.36
N ARG A 207 -13.18 -1.86 -14.38
CA ARG A 207 -14.50 -1.22 -14.62
C ARG A 207 -14.46 0.31 -14.66
N SER A 208 -13.51 0.90 -13.95
CA SER A 208 -13.49 2.36 -13.69
C SER A 208 -12.98 3.15 -14.88
#